data_AF-A0A1I8GW38-F1
#
_entry.id   AF-A0A1I8GW38-F1
#
_cell.length_a   1.000
_cell.length_b   1.000
_cell.length_c   1.000
_cell.angle_alpha   90.00
_cell.angle_beta   90.00
_cell.angle_gamma   90.00
#
_symmetry.space_group_name_H-M   'P 1'
#
loop_
_entity.id
_entity.type
_entity.pdbx_description
1 polymer ?
#
loop_
_entity_poly.entity_id
_entity_poly.type
_entity_poly.pdbx_seq_one_letter_code
_entity_poly.pdbx_strand_id
1 'polypeptide(L)'
;MATTPQGLVYMVECCPATARAYLLNIGFVVWSVGPVLELAVALGLNAAGVGNETWRILVILSALPIIGSCGAYWLVPETPRFYLVHGQMDKCKASLRHIARVNGRESDFDWDKLRISQEAKTAEAPRVKWLFSRRLRSLTLGLAAISFLTNFTYYGGVLFAQQLVQESGMSNSVAEVLQSSCGGADCRP
;
A
#
# COMPACT_ATOMS: atom_id res chain seq x y z
N MET A 1 -3.37 3.56 4.67
CA MET A 1 -2.23 4.24 5.35
C MET A 1 -1.13 3.30 5.85
N ALA A 2 -0.98 2.09 5.29
CA ALA A 2 0.13 1.18 5.55
C ALA A 2 0.19 0.13 4.42
N THR A 3 0.49 0.54 3.19
CA THR A 3 1.13 -0.44 2.29
C THR A 3 2.40 -0.84 3.01
N THR A 4 2.47 -2.12 3.38
CA THR A 4 3.42 -2.69 4.35
C THR A 4 4.76 -1.96 4.36
N PRO A 5 5.37 -1.65 5.52
CA PRO A 5 6.73 -1.09 5.57
C PRO A 5 7.70 -1.88 4.67
N GLN A 6 7.44 -3.16 4.44
CA GLN A 6 8.10 -4.03 3.48
C GLN A 6 8.12 -3.47 2.04
N GLY A 7 6.96 -3.08 1.48
CA GLY A 7 6.88 -2.56 0.11
C GLY A 7 7.58 -1.20 -0.06
N LEU A 8 7.48 -0.32 0.95
CA LEU A 8 8.17 0.97 0.94
C LEU A 8 9.68 0.80 1.06
N VAL A 9 10.14 -0.08 1.96
CA VAL A 9 11.56 -0.42 2.10
C VAL A 9 12.08 -1.01 0.80
N TYR A 10 11.33 -1.92 0.18
CA TYR A 10 11.67 -2.50 -1.12
C TYR A 10 11.89 -1.42 -2.19
N MET A 11 10.94 -0.49 -2.35
CA MET A 11 11.04 0.59 -3.33
C MET A 11 12.22 1.52 -3.04
N VAL A 12 12.44 1.89 -1.78
CA VAL A 12 13.56 2.77 -1.40
C VAL A 12 14.91 2.10 -1.64
N GLU A 13 15.02 0.80 -1.39
CA GLU A 13 16.26 0.04 -1.57
C GLU A 13 16.58 -0.23 -3.06
N CYS A 14 15.56 -0.44 -3.90
CA CYS A 14 15.77 -0.77 -5.32
C CYS A 14 15.76 0.44 -6.26
N CYS A 15 15.08 1.54 -5.88
CA CYS A 15 14.88 2.68 -6.78
C CYS A 15 15.92 3.81 -6.57
N PRO A 16 16.33 4.49 -7.65
CA PRO A 16 17.23 5.62 -7.59
C PRO A 16 16.56 6.79 -6.87
N ALA A 17 17.36 7.62 -6.19
CA ALA A 17 16.87 8.70 -5.33
C ALA A 17 15.90 9.67 -6.02
N THR A 18 16.03 9.86 -7.33
CA THR A 18 15.18 10.72 -8.17
C THR A 18 13.78 10.15 -8.41
N ALA A 19 13.64 8.82 -8.47
CA ALA A 19 12.37 8.15 -8.77
C ALA A 19 11.56 7.78 -7.52
N ARG A 20 12.20 7.79 -6.34
CA ARG A 20 11.57 7.37 -5.06
C ARG A 20 10.30 8.16 -4.76
N ALA A 21 10.36 9.49 -4.83
CA ALA A 21 9.20 10.33 -4.54
C ALA A 21 8.05 10.07 -5.52
N TYR A 22 8.34 9.82 -6.79
CA TYR A 22 7.33 9.56 -7.80
C TYR A 22 6.60 8.22 -7.56
N LEU A 23 7.35 7.15 -7.29
CA LEU A 23 6.79 5.84 -6.95
C LEU A 23 5.95 5.86 -5.67
N LEU A 24 6.41 6.59 -4.65
CA LEU A 24 5.65 6.79 -3.42
C LEU A 24 4.31 7.49 -3.71
N ASN A 25 4.32 8.52 -4.55
CA ASN A 25 3.11 9.25 -4.92
C ASN A 25 2.12 8.40 -5.73
N ILE A 26 2.58 7.53 -6.63
CA ILE A 26 1.70 6.61 -7.36
C ILE A 26 0.89 5.75 -6.38
N GLY A 27 1.53 5.24 -5.32
CA GLY A 27 0.83 4.47 -4.29
C GLY A 27 -0.28 5.25 -3.60
N PHE A 28 -0.07 6.54 -3.31
CA PHE A 28 -1.10 7.41 -2.74
C PHE A 28 -2.24 7.68 -3.72
N VAL A 29 -1.93 7.88 -5.01
CA VAL A 29 -2.97 8.09 -6.04
C VAL A 29 -3.86 6.85 -6.15
N VAL A 30 -3.27 5.66 -6.23
CA VAL A 30 -4.04 4.39 -6.30
C VAL A 30 -4.94 4.23 -5.07
N TRP A 31 -4.43 4.57 -3.88
CA TRP A 31 -5.19 4.48 -2.64
C TRP A 31 -6.38 5.45 -2.57
N SER A 32 -6.26 6.63 -3.17
CA SER A 32 -7.35 7.62 -3.22
C SER A 32 -8.37 7.32 -4.33
N VAL A 33 -7.92 6.84 -5.49
CA VAL A 33 -8.78 6.57 -6.65
C VAL A 33 -9.57 5.28 -6.50
N GLY A 34 -8.98 4.24 -5.87
CA GLY A 34 -9.60 2.93 -5.71
C GLY A 34 -11.01 2.99 -5.10
N PRO A 35 -11.20 3.59 -3.91
CA PRO A 35 -12.51 3.68 -3.27
C PRO A 35 -13.55 4.44 -4.09
N VAL A 36 -13.14 5.45 -4.86
CA VAL A 36 -14.03 6.21 -5.74
C VAL A 36 -14.52 5.34 -6.90
N LEU A 37 -13.63 4.53 -7.47
CA LEU A 37 -14.00 3.57 -8.52
C LEU A 37 -14.91 2.47 -7.99
N GLU A 38 -14.64 1.94 -6.79
CA GLU A 38 -15.51 0.95 -6.13
C GLU A 38 -16.91 1.53 -5.86
N LEU A 39 -17.00 2.77 -5.39
CA LEU A 39 -18.29 3.45 -5.20
C LEU A 39 -19.04 3.64 -6.52
N ALA A 40 -18.36 4.04 -7.60
CA ALA A 40 -18.97 4.20 -8.91
C ALA A 40 -19.54 2.87 -9.45
N VAL A 41 -18.80 1.77 -9.28
CA VAL A 41 -19.27 0.42 -9.64
C VAL A 41 -20.47 0.02 -8.77
N ALA A 42 -20.43 0.28 -7.47
CA ALA A 42 -21.53 -0.03 -6.56
C ALA A 42 -22.83 0.68 -6.98
N LEU A 43 -22.75 1.97 -7.35
CA LEU A 43 -23.89 2.74 -7.86
C LEU A 43 -24.40 2.20 -9.20
N GLY A 44 -23.49 1.84 -10.11
CA GLY A 44 -23.86 1.27 -11.42
C GLY A 44 -24.56 -0.09 -11.31
N LEU A 45 -24.08 -0.97 -10.43
CA LEU A 45 -24.71 -2.27 -10.17
C LEU A 45 -26.07 -2.13 -9.50
N ASN A 46 -26.23 -1.14 -8.62
CA ASN A 46 -27.51 -0.84 -8.00
C ASN A 46 -28.52 -0.33 -9.04
N ALA A 47 -28.11 0.61 -9.90
CA ALA A 47 -28.93 1.09 -11.01
C ALA A 47 -29.30 0.00 -12.03
N ALA A 48 -28.46 -1.02 -12.18
CA ALA A 48 -28.73 -2.18 -13.05
C ALA A 48 -29.68 -3.22 -12.42
N GLY A 49 -30.20 -2.99 -11.20
CA GLY A 49 -31.16 -3.88 -10.55
C GLY A 49 -30.57 -5.19 -10.00
N VAL A 50 -29.24 -5.28 -9.85
CA VAL A 50 -28.55 -6.49 -9.37
C VAL A 50 -28.88 -6.81 -7.89
N GLY A 51 -29.38 -5.82 -7.14
CA GLY A 51 -29.93 -6.02 -5.80
C GLY A 51 -28.92 -6.59 -4.81
N ASN A 52 -29.34 -7.64 -4.07
CA ASN A 52 -28.62 -8.19 -2.91
C ASN A 52 -27.29 -8.88 -3.24
N GLU A 53 -26.97 -9.10 -4.52
CA GLU A 53 -25.71 -9.73 -4.96
C GLU A 53 -24.59 -8.71 -5.26
N THR A 54 -24.90 -7.41 -5.22
CA THR A 54 -23.95 -6.32 -5.51
C THR A 54 -22.65 -6.43 -4.70
N TRP A 55 -22.74 -6.77 -3.41
CA TRP A 55 -21.57 -6.90 -2.55
C TRP A 55 -20.65 -8.06 -2.96
N ARG A 56 -21.20 -9.16 -3.51
CA ARG A 56 -20.39 -10.29 -3.99
C ARG A 56 -19.59 -9.90 -5.22
N ILE A 57 -20.22 -9.19 -6.15
CA ILE A 57 -19.56 -8.71 -7.36
C ILE A 57 -18.46 -7.71 -7.01
N LEU A 58 -18.72 -6.81 -6.06
CA LEU A 58 -17.70 -5.87 -5.55
C LEU A 58 -16.50 -6.62 -4.96
N VAL A 59 -16.73 -7.62 -4.10
CA VAL A 59 -15.65 -8.43 -3.52
C VAL A 59 -14.84 -9.16 -4.59
N ILE A 60 -15.51 -9.76 -5.58
CA ILE A 60 -14.82 -10.44 -6.69
C ILE A 60 -13.99 -9.45 -7.52
N LEU A 61 -14.56 -8.28 -7.83
CA LEU A 61 -13.88 -7.24 -8.59
C LEU A 61 -12.64 -6.72 -7.85
N SER A 62 -12.75 -6.47 -6.55
CA SER A 62 -11.63 -6.04 -5.70
C SER A 62 -10.58 -7.14 -5.49
N ALA A 63 -10.94 -8.43 -5.68
CA ALA A 63 -9.99 -9.54 -5.61
C ALA A 63 -9.10 -9.67 -6.87
N LEU A 64 -9.57 -9.23 -8.05
CA LEU A 64 -8.80 -9.29 -9.30
C LEU A 64 -7.42 -8.60 -9.22
N PRO A 65 -7.28 -7.35 -8.74
CA PRO A 65 -5.98 -6.71 -8.62
C PRO A 65 -5.05 -7.42 -7.62
N ILE A 66 -5.60 -8.11 -6.62
CA ILE A 66 -4.81 -8.90 -5.66
C ILE A 66 -4.18 -10.09 -6.36
N ILE A 67 -4.94 -10.82 -7.18
CA ILE A 67 -4.44 -11.96 -7.95
C ILE A 67 -3.31 -11.52 -8.90
N GLY A 68 -3.49 -10.39 -9.60
CA GLY A 68 -2.45 -9.82 -10.45
C GLY A 68 -1.18 -9.47 -9.68
N SER A 69 -1.33 -8.90 -8.48
CA SER A 69 -0.22 -8.56 -7.60
C SER A 69 0.52 -9.81 -7.07
N CYS A 70 -0.20 -10.90 -6.77
CA CYS A 70 0.40 -12.18 -6.42
C CYS A 70 1.21 -12.79 -7.57
N GLY A 71 0.78 -12.61 -8.81
CA GLY A 71 1.57 -12.99 -9.99
C GLY A 71 2.85 -12.15 -10.12
N ALA A 72 2.76 -10.85 -9.87
CA ALA A 72 3.91 -9.95 -9.93
C ALA A 72 4.98 -10.30 -8.88
N TYR A 73 4.60 -10.87 -7.73
CA TYR A 73 5.56 -11.30 -6.69
C TYR A 73 6.63 -12.26 -7.24
N TRP A 74 6.29 -13.14 -8.17
CA TRP A 74 7.23 -14.09 -8.77
C TRP A 74 8.23 -13.45 -9.74
N LEU A 75 7.90 -12.28 -10.29
CA LEU A 75 8.75 -11.56 -11.25
C LEU A 75 9.72 -10.60 -10.58
N VAL A 76 9.42 -10.19 -9.35
CA VAL A 76 10.17 -9.16 -8.62
C VAL A 76 11.34 -9.82 -7.86
N PRO A 77 12.60 -9.47 -8.16
CA PRO A 77 13.74 -10.01 -7.43
C PRO A 77 13.72 -9.50 -5.98
N GLU A 78 14.10 -10.35 -5.02
CA GLU A 78 14.20 -9.94 -3.62
C GLU A 78 15.29 -8.87 -3.40
N THR A 79 15.16 -8.11 -2.31
CA THR A 79 16.08 -6.99 -2.02
C THR A 79 17.53 -7.48 -1.82
N PRO A 80 18.53 -6.72 -2.30
CA PRO A 80 19.93 -7.09 -2.11
C PRO A 80 20.32 -7.12 -0.62
N ARG A 81 19.68 -6.30 0.21
CA ARG A 81 19.87 -6.31 1.66
C ARG A 81 19.40 -7.61 2.31
N PHE A 82 18.28 -8.18 1.85
CA PHE A 82 17.80 -9.47 2.34
C PHE A 82 18.87 -10.55 2.13
N TYR A 83 19.41 -10.66 0.91
CA TYR A 83 20.48 -11.62 0.62
C TYR A 83 21.77 -11.36 1.41
N LEU A 84 22.12 -10.08 1.63
CA LEU A 84 23.29 -9.70 2.42
C LEU A 84 23.18 -10.17 3.88
N VAL A 85 22.04 -9.96 4.53
CA VAL A 85 21.84 -10.36 5.95
C VAL A 85 21.81 -11.88 6.12
N HIS A 86 21.28 -12.61 5.13
CA HIS A 86 21.24 -14.07 5.12
C HIS A 86 22.54 -14.72 4.63
N GLY A 87 23.57 -13.92 4.32
CA GLY A 87 24.87 -14.38 3.85
C GLY A 87 24.89 -15.03 2.46
N GLN A 88 23.84 -14.83 1.66
CA GLN A 88 23.75 -15.32 0.29
C GLN A 88 24.43 -14.32 -0.67
N MET A 89 25.76 -14.21 -0.59
CA MET A 89 26.53 -13.21 -1.34
C MET A 89 26.38 -13.33 -2.85
N ASP A 90 26.30 -14.54 -3.42
CA ASP A 90 26.16 -14.71 -4.87
C ASP A 90 24.83 -14.17 -5.41
N LYS A 91 23.73 -14.40 -4.68
CA LYS A 91 22.41 -13.84 -5.02
C LYS A 91 22.36 -12.33 -4.81
N CYS A 92 23.04 -11.81 -3.77
CA CYS A 92 23.19 -10.38 -3.54
C CYS A 92 23.90 -9.71 -4.74
N LYS A 93 25.00 -10.28 -5.23
CA LYS A 93 25.72 -9.80 -6.42
C LYS A 93 24.83 -9.78 -7.66
N ALA A 94 24.06 -10.85 -7.87
CA ALA A 94 23.13 -10.96 -9.00
C ALA A 94 22.03 -9.89 -8.95
N SER A 95 21.38 -9.71 -7.79
CA SER A 95 20.33 -8.71 -7.58
C SER A 95 20.86 -7.28 -7.74
N LEU A 96 22.04 -6.96 -7.17
CA LEU A 96 22.69 -5.65 -7.35
C LEU A 96 23.04 -5.34 -8.80
N ARG A 97 23.57 -6.31 -9.54
CA ARG A 97 23.86 -6.14 -10.98
C ARG A 97 22.59 -5.93 -11.79
N HIS A 98 21.50 -6.65 -11.46
CA HIS A 98 20.21 -6.46 -12.11
C HIS A 98 19.66 -5.06 -11.87
N ILE A 99 19.64 -4.60 -10.60
CA ILE A 99 19.18 -3.26 -10.22
C ILE A 99 20.06 -2.17 -10.86
N ALA A 100 21.39 -2.35 -10.90
CA ALA A 100 22.31 -1.41 -11.55
C ALA A 100 22.02 -1.27 -13.04
N ARG A 101 21.78 -2.39 -13.72
CA ARG A 101 21.41 -2.42 -15.14
C ARG A 101 20.08 -1.71 -15.41
N VAL A 102 19.06 -2.02 -14.61
CA VAL A 102 17.72 -1.38 -14.73
C VAL A 102 17.83 0.13 -14.47
N ASN A 103 18.68 0.54 -13.54
CA ASN A 103 18.91 1.95 -13.21
C ASN A 103 19.96 2.65 -14.10
N GLY A 104 20.47 1.98 -15.13
CA GLY A 104 21.43 2.55 -16.09
C GLY A 104 22.78 2.96 -15.48
N ARG A 105 23.23 2.31 -14.40
CA ARG A 105 24.53 2.59 -13.75
C ARG A 105 25.54 1.47 -13.98
N GLU A 106 26.81 1.84 -14.10
CA GLU A 106 27.91 0.87 -14.13
C GLU A 106 28.02 0.13 -12.79
N SER A 107 28.29 -1.17 -12.87
CA SER A 107 28.28 -2.08 -11.72
C SER A 107 29.64 -2.15 -11.01
N ASP A 108 30.27 -1.02 -10.74
CA ASP A 108 31.51 -0.97 -9.94
C ASP A 108 31.17 -0.96 -8.45
N PHE A 109 30.89 -2.15 -7.92
CA PHE A 109 30.56 -2.35 -6.51
C PHE A 109 31.79 -2.89 -5.77
N ASP A 110 32.12 -2.24 -4.65
CA ASP A 110 33.13 -2.72 -3.70
C ASP A 110 32.58 -3.89 -2.88
N TRP A 111 32.87 -5.11 -3.34
CA TRP A 111 32.37 -6.34 -2.74
C TRP A 111 32.96 -6.62 -1.36
N ASP A 112 34.17 -6.12 -1.08
CA ASP A 112 34.85 -6.32 0.21
C ASP A 112 34.19 -5.46 1.30
N LYS A 113 33.83 -4.22 0.99
CA LYS A 113 33.04 -3.38 1.90
C LYS A 113 31.68 -3.99 2.22
N LEU A 114 31.02 -4.61 1.25
CA LEU A 114 29.73 -5.28 1.48
C LEU A 114 29.88 -6.50 2.40
N ARG A 115 30.97 -7.28 2.26
CA ARG A 115 31.26 -8.43 3.12
C ARG A 115 31.51 -8.01 4.57
N ILE A 116 32.29 -6.93 4.78
CA ILE A 116 32.51 -6.37 6.12
C ILE A 116 31.19 -5.86 6.72
N SER A 117 30.33 -5.23 5.91
CA SER A 117 29.00 -4.77 6.35
C SER A 117 28.07 -5.93 6.74
N GLN A 118 28.17 -7.06 6.04
CA GLN A 118 27.43 -8.28 6.40
C GLN A 118 27.87 -8.78 7.78
N GLU A 119 29.17 -8.99 7.97
CA GLU A 119 29.72 -9.52 9.23
C GLU A 119 29.32 -8.63 10.43
N ALA A 120 29.35 -7.31 10.26
CA ALA A 120 28.90 -6.37 11.28
C ALA A 120 27.39 -6.45 11.58
N LYS A 121 26.55 -6.61 10.55
CA LYS A 121 25.09 -6.67 10.69
C LYS A 121 24.58 -8.01 11.22
N THR A 122 25.22 -9.12 10.86
CA THR A 122 24.87 -10.45 11.37
C THR A 122 25.29 -10.61 12.83
N ALA A 123 26.34 -9.90 13.28
CA ALA A 123 26.75 -9.84 14.68
C ALA A 123 25.75 -9.09 15.58
N GLU A 124 24.98 -8.14 15.04
CA GLU A 124 23.97 -7.39 15.77
C GLU A 124 22.58 -8.03 15.64
N ALA A 125 22.21 -8.92 16.57
CA ALA A 125 20.84 -9.43 16.64
C ALA A 125 19.82 -8.28 16.80
N PRO A 126 18.68 -8.28 16.07
CA PRO A 126 17.72 -7.19 16.10
C PRO A 126 17.06 -7.11 17.49
N ARG A 127 17.52 -6.19 18.33
CA ARG A 127 16.92 -5.91 19.63
C ARG A 127 15.90 -4.78 19.48
N VAL A 128 14.61 -5.08 19.68
CA VAL A 128 13.54 -4.05 19.73
C VAL A 128 13.84 -2.94 20.75
N LYS A 129 14.62 -3.25 21.79
CA LYS A 129 15.10 -2.29 22.80
C LYS A 129 15.98 -1.17 22.22
N TRP A 130 16.62 -1.41 21.07
CA TRP A 130 17.45 -0.42 20.38
C TRP A 130 16.62 0.70 19.73
N LEU A 131 15.36 0.42 19.33
CA LEU A 131 14.44 1.44 18.81
C LEU A 131 14.10 2.53 19.84
N PHE A 132 14.16 2.18 21.14
CA PHE A 132 13.89 3.10 22.25
C PHE A 132 15.16 3.74 22.81
N SER A 133 16.31 3.53 22.17
CA SER A 133 17.56 4.21 22.54
C SER A 133 17.41 5.73 22.41
N ARG A 134 18.12 6.50 23.23
CA ARG A 134 18.00 7.97 23.31
C ARG A 134 18.18 8.66 21.94
N ARG A 135 18.96 8.04 21.04
CA ARG A 135 19.20 8.49 19.66
C ARG A 135 18.00 8.31 18.74
N LEU A 136 17.30 7.19 18.83
CA LEU A 136 16.17 6.85 17.94
C LEU A 136 14.81 7.22 18.55
N ARG A 137 14.72 7.39 19.87
CA ARG A 137 13.46 7.62 20.58
C ARG A 137 12.70 8.85 20.09
N SER A 138 13.39 9.96 19.79
CA SER A 138 12.74 11.17 19.26
C SER A 138 12.17 10.94 17.86
N LEU A 139 12.90 10.22 17.00
CA LEU A 139 12.45 9.88 15.65
C LEU A 139 11.28 8.88 15.70
N THR A 140 11.36 7.84 16.54
CA THR A 140 10.29 6.87 16.75
C THR A 140 9.02 7.54 17.28
N LEU A 141 9.15 8.42 18.29
CA LEU A 141 7.99 9.12 18.86
C LEU A 141 7.40 10.14 17.88
N GLY A 142 8.24 10.84 17.12
CA GLY A 142 7.80 11.76 16.07
C GLY A 142 7.03 11.04 14.96
N LEU A 143 7.58 9.92 14.44
CA LEU A 143 6.89 9.09 13.45
C LEU A 143 5.59 8.49 13.99
N ALA A 144 5.58 8.05 15.25
CA ALA A 144 4.38 7.53 15.90
C ALA A 144 3.30 8.61 16.06
N ALA A 145 3.67 9.82 16.49
CA ALA A 145 2.76 10.95 16.61
C ALA A 145 2.18 11.35 15.24
N ILE A 146 3.03 11.51 14.22
CA ILE A 146 2.58 11.82 12.86
C ILE A 146 1.63 10.75 12.35
N SER A 147 1.99 9.47 12.51
CA SER A 147 1.15 8.35 12.10
C SER A 147 -0.19 8.36 12.83
N PHE A 148 -0.19 8.61 14.14
CA PHE A 148 -1.40 8.70 14.95
C PHE A 148 -2.31 9.83 14.46
N LEU A 149 -1.78 11.05 14.33
CA LEU A 149 -2.56 12.21 13.86
C LEU A 149 -3.15 11.92 12.48
N THR A 150 -2.35 11.37 11.56
CA THR A 150 -2.81 11.16 10.18
C THR A 150 -3.89 10.07 10.11
N ASN A 151 -3.74 8.96 10.85
CA ASN A 151 -4.78 7.93 10.91
C ASN A 151 -6.04 8.42 11.64
N PHE A 152 -5.87 9.17 12.73
CA PHE A 152 -6.98 9.72 13.50
C PHE A 152 -7.81 10.70 12.67
N THR A 153 -7.15 11.64 11.98
CA THR A 153 -7.85 12.60 11.11
C THR A 153 -8.49 11.91 9.91
N TYR A 154 -7.81 10.94 9.29
CA TYR A 154 -8.37 10.24 8.13
C TYR A 154 -9.59 9.40 8.49
N TYR A 155 -9.47 8.43 9.40
CA TYR A 155 -10.60 7.56 9.74
C TYR A 155 -11.65 8.29 10.57
N GLY A 156 -11.24 9.17 11.48
CA GLY A 156 -12.17 10.01 12.23
C GLY A 156 -13.01 10.87 11.31
N GLY A 157 -12.38 11.58 10.37
CA GLY A 157 -13.08 12.42 9.39
C GLY A 157 -14.06 11.63 8.52
N VAL A 158 -13.64 10.45 8.02
CA VAL A 158 -14.50 9.58 7.21
C VAL A 158 -15.72 9.10 8.01
N LEU A 159 -15.52 8.60 9.23
CA LEU A 159 -16.61 8.11 10.07
C LEU A 159 -17.57 9.24 10.51
N PHE A 160 -17.03 10.41 10.86
CA PHE A 160 -17.86 11.58 11.19
C PHE A 160 -18.67 12.06 9.99
N ALA A 161 -18.07 12.09 8.79
CA ALA A 161 -18.80 12.44 7.58
C ALA A 161 -19.95 11.45 7.30
N GLN A 162 -19.73 10.15 7.50
CA GLN A 162 -20.78 9.13 7.36
C GLN A 162 -21.92 9.36 8.36
N GLN A 163 -21.61 9.66 9.62
CA GLN A 163 -22.63 9.93 10.65
C GLN A 163 -23.43 11.19 10.33
N LEU A 164 -22.77 12.28 9.91
CA LEU A 164 -23.44 13.52 9.52
C LEU A 164 -24.40 13.31 8.33
N VAL A 165 -24.04 12.47 7.35
CA VAL A 165 -24.91 12.13 6.22
C VAL A 165 -26.15 11.35 6.68
N GLN A 166 -26.02 10.49 7.68
CA GLN A 166 -27.15 9.76 8.27
C GLN A 166 -28.08 10.68 9.07
N GLU A 167 -27.53 11.57 9.89
CA GLU A 167 -28.29 12.48 10.76
C GLU A 167 -28.97 13.62 9.99
N SER A 168 -28.35 14.11 8.92
CA SER A 168 -28.90 15.18 8.07
C SER A 168 -30.09 14.75 7.20
N GLY A 169 -30.51 13.48 7.27
CA GLY A 169 -31.59 12.94 6.45
C GLY A 169 -31.23 12.74 4.97
N MET A 170 -30.01 13.09 4.55
CA MET A 170 -29.53 12.84 3.19
C MET A 170 -29.47 11.35 2.85
N SER A 171 -29.34 10.47 3.84
CA SER A 171 -29.47 9.02 3.63
C SER A 171 -30.81 8.63 3.02
N ASN A 172 -31.90 9.31 3.41
CA ASN A 172 -33.23 9.06 2.87
C ASN A 172 -33.36 9.60 1.45
N SER A 173 -32.77 10.78 1.16
CA SER A 173 -32.74 11.35 -0.19
C SER A 173 -31.87 10.54 -1.17
N VAL A 174 -30.74 9.97 -0.72
CA VAL A 174 -29.92 9.06 -1.54
C VAL A 174 -30.67 7.75 -1.78
N ALA A 175 -31.35 7.21 -0.76
CA ALA A 175 -32.21 6.03 -0.93
C ALA A 175 -33.39 6.30 -1.89
N GLU A 176 -34.00 7.48 -1.81
CA GLU A 176 -35.07 7.93 -2.73
C GLU A 176 -34.55 8.17 -4.15
N VAL A 177 -33.33 8.69 -4.34
CA VAL A 177 -32.70 8.84 -5.66
C VAL A 177 -32.35 7.46 -6.25
N LEU A 178 -31.90 6.53 -5.42
CA LEU A 178 -31.68 5.14 -5.83
C LEU A 178 -33.01 4.46 -6.19
N GLN A 179 -34.08 4.69 -5.43
CA GLN A 179 -35.42 4.17 -5.72
C GLN A 179 -36.06 4.84 -6.94
N SER A 180 -35.87 6.14 -7.16
CA SER A 180 -36.39 6.85 -8.33
C SER A 180 -35.63 6.47 -9.60
N SER A 181 -34.34 6.15 -9.49
CA SER A 181 -33.55 5.55 -10.58
C SER A 181 -33.99 4.11 -10.89
N CYS A 182 -34.47 3.36 -9.89
CA CYS A 182 -35.08 2.03 -10.07
C CYS A 182 -36.55 2.08 -10.52
N GLY A 183 -37.23 3.22 -10.40
CA GLY A 183 -38.66 3.39 -10.73
C GLY A 183 -39.01 3.28 -12.22
N GLY A 184 -38.06 2.94 -13.08
CA GLY A 184 -38.28 2.64 -14.51
C GLY A 184 -38.51 1.17 -14.84
N ALA A 185 -38.36 0.24 -13.89
CA ALA A 185 -38.56 -1.20 -14.15
C ALA A 185 -39.39 -1.86 -13.03
N ASP A 186 -40.69 -1.97 -13.30
CA ASP A 186 -41.68 -2.94 -12.79
C ASP A 186 -41.51 -3.49 -11.36
N CYS A 187 -42.20 -2.84 -10.42
CA CYS A 187 -42.61 -3.44 -9.15
C CYS A 187 -43.82 -4.36 -9.36
N ARG A 188 -43.71 -5.65 -8.98
CA ARG A 188 -44.86 -6.45 -8.51
C ARG A 188 -44.50 -7.15 -7.20
N PRO A 189 -45.50 -7.28 -6.29
CA PRO A 189 -45.30 -7.57 -4.88
C PRO A 189 -44.77 -8.97 -4.58
#